data_AF-A0A7W9CMK9-F1
#
_entry.id   AF-A0A7W9CMK9-F1
#
_cell.length_a   1.000
_cell.length_b   1.000
_cell.length_c   1.000
_cell.angle_alpha   90.00
_cell.angle_beta   90.00
_cell.angle_gamma   90.00
#
_symmetry.space_group_name_H-M   'P 1'
#
loop_
_entity.id
_entity.type
_entity.pdbx_description
1 polymer ?
#
loop_
_entity_poly.entity_id
_entity_poly.type
_entity_poly.pdbx_seq_one_letter_code
_entity_poly.pdbx_strand_id
1 'polypeptide(L)'
;MSPGWSALVAAIAAALLVLAFMVWWRWRTLVRTPGTFTARARPADERGAGTLVIGRYDEAGLDLMTVWSIDPRPRWKAARHQLRLRRGAPGRQDGSVVVRVDGGPSPIDLDIHTDDCSGLSAWIEAGPAVGFGTWREMPSRRHRASRGHRASRRRAH
;
A
#
# COMPACT_ATOMS: atom_id res chain seq x y z
N MET A 1 -56.23 -10.49 4.36
CA MET A 1 -55.07 -10.62 3.43
C MET A 1 -54.82 -12.12 3.25
N SER A 2 -54.85 -12.63 2.02
CA SER A 2 -54.70 -14.06 1.78
C SER A 2 -53.29 -14.53 2.23
N PRO A 3 -53.14 -15.77 2.74
CA PRO A 3 -51.85 -16.28 3.24
C PRO A 3 -50.69 -16.18 2.23
N GLY A 4 -51.00 -16.23 0.93
CA GLY A 4 -50.02 -16.08 -0.15
C GLY A 4 -49.43 -14.68 -0.26
N TRP A 5 -50.18 -13.63 0.09
CA TRP A 5 -49.69 -12.25 0.05
C TRP A 5 -48.67 -11.99 1.15
N SER A 6 -48.93 -12.47 2.37
CA SER A 6 -47.98 -12.38 3.48
C SER A 6 -46.71 -13.18 3.19
N ALA A 7 -46.82 -14.35 2.56
CA ALA A 7 -45.65 -15.14 2.17
C ALA A 7 -44.77 -14.43 1.13
N LEU A 8 -45.38 -13.78 0.13
CA LEU A 8 -44.66 -13.00 -0.87
C LEU A 8 -43.92 -11.81 -0.25
N VAL A 9 -44.60 -11.04 0.60
CA VAL A 9 -44.00 -9.88 1.29
C VAL A 9 -42.84 -10.32 2.19
N ALA A 10 -43.00 -11.43 2.92
CA ALA A 10 -41.94 -11.98 3.76
C ALA A 10 -40.71 -12.42 2.94
N ALA A 11 -40.93 -13.06 1.78
CA ALA A 11 -39.85 -13.47 0.90
C ALA A 11 -39.07 -12.26 0.33
N ILE A 12 -39.77 -11.20 -0.08
CA ILE A 12 -39.15 -9.97 -0.58
C ILE A 12 -38.35 -9.28 0.53
N ALA A 13 -38.93 -9.16 1.73
CA ALA A 13 -38.25 -8.55 2.87
C ALA A 13 -36.97 -9.32 3.26
N ALA A 14 -37.03 -10.65 3.26
CA ALA A 14 -35.86 -11.49 3.53
C ALA A 14 -34.76 -11.31 2.46
N ALA A 15 -35.12 -11.27 1.18
CA ALA A 15 -34.18 -11.02 0.10
C ALA A 15 -33.49 -9.64 0.23
N LEU A 16 -34.26 -8.60 0.56
CA LEU A 16 -33.72 -7.25 0.79
C LEU A 16 -32.78 -7.21 2.00
N LEU A 17 -33.09 -7.91 3.09
CA LEU A 17 -32.22 -8.02 4.26
C LEU A 17 -30.88 -8.69 3.93
N VAL A 18 -30.89 -9.79 3.17
CA VAL A 18 -29.67 -10.47 2.73
C VAL A 18 -28.82 -9.56 1.85
N LEU A 19 -29.45 -8.85 0.90
CA LEU A 19 -28.75 -7.89 0.04
C LEU A 19 -28.13 -6.76 0.85
N ALA A 20 -28.89 -6.17 1.79
CA ALA A 20 -28.41 -5.11 2.67
C ALA A 20 -27.24 -5.60 3.54
N PHE A 21 -27.31 -6.83 4.07
CA PHE A 21 -26.23 -7.43 4.83
C PHE A 21 -24.96 -7.63 4.00
N MET A 22 -25.08 -8.12 2.76
CA MET A 22 -23.93 -8.25 1.84
C MET A 22 -23.28 -6.90 1.53
N VAL A 23 -24.09 -5.88 1.23
CA VAL A 23 -23.60 -4.52 0.96
C VAL A 23 -22.92 -3.94 2.20
N TRP A 24 -23.52 -4.10 3.38
CA TRP A 24 -22.94 -3.66 4.64
C TRP A 24 -21.65 -4.38 4.97
N TRP A 25 -21.59 -5.70 4.80
CA TRP A 25 -20.38 -6.49 5.01
C TRP A 25 -19.27 -6.06 4.06
N ARG A 26 -19.58 -5.88 2.78
CA ARG A 26 -18.63 -5.38 1.77
C ARG A 26 -18.14 -3.97 2.11
N TRP A 27 -19.06 -3.06 2.47
CA TRP A 27 -18.70 -1.71 2.89
C TRP A 27 -17.82 -1.73 4.14
N ARG A 28 -18.16 -2.57 5.14
CA ARG A 28 -17.35 -2.79 6.33
C ARG A 28 -15.96 -3.34 5.99
N THR A 29 -15.82 -4.24 5.01
CA THR A 29 -14.49 -4.70 4.55
C THR A 29 -13.70 -3.62 3.81
N LEU A 30 -14.36 -2.77 3.01
CA LEU A 30 -13.72 -1.66 2.30
C LEU A 30 -13.29 -0.53 3.25
N VAL A 31 -14.14 -0.16 4.19
CA VAL A 31 -13.84 0.82 5.25
C VAL A 31 -12.82 0.28 6.25
N ARG A 32 -12.78 -1.05 6.46
CA ARG A 32 -11.69 -1.75 7.16
C ARG A 32 -10.43 -1.93 6.30
N THR A 33 -10.34 -1.27 5.15
CA THR A 33 -9.05 -0.99 4.51
C THR A 33 -8.64 0.48 4.78
N PRO A 34 -8.49 0.93 6.04
CA PRO A 34 -7.84 2.19 6.32
C PRO A 34 -6.38 2.03 5.92
N GLY A 35 -5.86 2.97 5.13
CA GLY A 35 -4.53 2.80 4.56
C GLY A 35 -4.21 3.66 3.37
N THR A 36 -5.20 4.32 2.77
CA THR A 36 -4.97 5.16 1.60
C THR A 36 -4.75 6.62 1.99
N PHE A 37 -3.72 7.24 1.42
CA PHE A 37 -3.46 8.68 1.52
C PHE A 37 -3.01 9.23 0.17
N THR A 38 -3.17 10.53 -0.03
CA THR A 38 -2.65 11.21 -1.23
C THR A 38 -1.33 11.88 -0.93
N ALA A 39 -0.38 11.79 -1.85
CA ALA A 39 0.96 12.35 -1.68
C ALA A 39 1.50 12.87 -3.00
N ARG A 40 2.52 13.75 -2.93
CA ARG A 40 3.44 13.92 -4.06
C ARG A 40 4.74 13.20 -3.77
N ALA A 41 5.06 12.22 -4.61
CA ALA A 41 6.29 11.46 -4.49
C ALA A 41 7.35 11.99 -5.44
N ARG A 42 8.58 12.09 -4.95
CA ARG A 42 9.76 12.35 -5.77
C ARG A 42 10.94 11.49 -5.30
N PRO A 43 11.88 11.15 -6.19
CA PRO A 43 13.15 10.59 -5.77
C PRO A 43 13.86 11.51 -4.77
N ALA A 44 14.53 10.93 -3.77
CA ALA A 44 15.18 11.70 -2.69
C ALA A 44 16.27 12.68 -3.19
N ASP A 45 16.84 12.45 -4.38
CA ASP A 45 17.90 13.26 -4.97
C ASP A 45 17.38 14.30 -6.00
N GLU A 46 16.09 14.30 -6.31
CA GLU A 46 15.50 15.20 -7.32
C GLU A 46 14.83 16.43 -6.70
N ARG A 47 15.07 17.60 -7.31
CA ARG A 47 14.38 18.85 -6.98
C ARG A 47 13.23 19.07 -7.96
N GLY A 48 12.01 19.23 -7.46
CA GLY A 48 10.84 19.47 -8.30
C GLY A 48 9.51 19.25 -7.57
N ALA A 49 8.41 19.43 -8.31
CA ALA A 49 7.04 19.34 -7.77
C ALA A 49 6.60 17.91 -7.41
N GLY A 50 7.35 16.88 -7.81
CA GLY A 50 6.99 15.47 -7.59
C GLY A 50 5.78 15.03 -8.44
N THR A 51 5.55 13.72 -8.48
CA THR A 51 4.40 13.12 -9.14
C THR A 51 3.31 12.86 -8.12
N LEU A 52 2.05 13.16 -8.45
CA LEU A 52 0.93 12.82 -7.59
C LEU A 52 0.75 11.30 -7.51
N VAL A 53 0.70 10.77 -6.30
CA VAL A 53 0.51 9.34 -6.01
C VAL A 53 -0.56 9.14 -4.94
N ILE A 54 -1.18 7.97 -4.98
CA ILE A 54 -1.98 7.42 -3.89
C ILE A 54 -1.10 6.39 -3.19
N GLY A 55 -0.81 6.62 -1.91
CA GLY A 55 -0.18 5.62 -1.06
C GLY A 55 -1.24 4.74 -0.42
N ARG A 56 -1.03 3.42 -0.42
CA ARG A 56 -1.87 2.42 0.23
C ARG A 56 -0.99 1.60 1.16
N TYR A 57 -1.20 1.70 2.47
CA TYR A 57 -0.58 0.82 3.45
C TYR A 57 -1.58 -0.22 3.96
N ASP A 58 -1.13 -1.47 4.12
CA ASP A 58 -1.92 -2.58 4.66
C ASP A 58 -1.12 -3.38 5.69
N GLU A 59 -1.48 -4.63 5.99
CA GLU A 59 -0.70 -5.44 6.94
C GLU A 59 0.70 -5.80 6.39
N ALA A 60 0.84 -5.92 5.07
CA ALA A 60 2.06 -6.41 4.42
C ALA A 60 3.07 -5.28 4.14
N GLY A 61 2.60 -4.10 3.73
CA GLY A 61 3.51 -3.03 3.35
C GLY A 61 2.83 -1.76 2.85
N LEU A 62 3.64 -0.89 2.26
CA LEU A 62 3.24 0.37 1.64
C LEU A 62 3.42 0.25 0.13
N ASP A 63 2.35 0.46 -0.61
CA ASP A 63 2.30 0.56 -2.06
C ASP A 63 2.02 2.01 -2.48
N LEU A 64 2.79 2.53 -3.44
CA LEU A 64 2.53 3.85 -4.03
C LEU A 64 2.14 3.70 -5.49
N MET A 65 0.98 4.26 -5.82
CA MET A 65 0.32 4.14 -7.12
C MET A 65 0.21 5.52 -7.75
N THR A 66 0.53 5.68 -9.04
CA THR A 66 0.33 6.96 -9.73
C THR A 66 -1.15 7.22 -9.92
N VAL A 67 -1.64 8.42 -9.58
CA VAL A 67 -3.09 8.75 -9.70
C VAL A 67 -3.61 8.63 -11.13
N TRP A 68 -2.78 8.96 -12.10
CA TRP A 68 -3.11 8.96 -13.53
C TRP A 68 -2.86 7.62 -14.23
N SER A 69 -2.56 6.55 -13.49
CA SER A 69 -2.30 5.22 -14.07
C SER A 69 -3.54 4.33 -13.98
N ILE A 70 -3.96 3.77 -15.12
CA ILE A 70 -4.97 2.70 -15.20
C ILE A 70 -4.36 1.33 -14.84
N ASP A 71 -3.03 1.19 -14.95
CA ASP A 71 -2.33 -0.04 -14.52
C ASP A 71 -2.29 -0.10 -12.98
N PRO A 72 -2.82 -1.17 -12.35
CA PRO A 72 -2.81 -1.36 -10.90
C PRO A 72 -1.41 -1.64 -10.33
N ARG A 73 -0.36 -1.69 -11.16
CA ARG A 73 1.00 -1.90 -10.69
C ARG A 73 1.52 -0.69 -9.89
N PRO A 74 1.96 -0.90 -8.63
CA PRO A 74 2.54 0.17 -7.85
C PRO A 74 3.88 0.60 -8.46
N ARG A 75 4.09 1.92 -8.53
CA ARG A 75 5.36 2.52 -8.99
C ARG A 75 6.48 2.28 -7.98
N TRP A 76 6.13 2.16 -6.71
CA TRP A 76 7.04 1.90 -5.62
C TRP A 76 6.34 1.08 -4.55
N LYS A 77 7.04 0.10 -3.96
CA LYS A 77 6.52 -0.69 -2.85
C LYS A 77 7.61 -1.03 -1.85
N ALA A 78 7.26 -1.13 -0.58
CA ALA A 78 8.15 -1.61 0.46
C ALA A 78 7.38 -2.41 1.52
N ALA A 79 8.03 -3.44 2.06
CA ALA A 79 7.46 -4.21 3.16
C ALA A 79 7.51 -3.39 4.46
N ARG A 80 6.48 -3.51 5.30
CA ARG A 80 6.34 -2.70 6.53
C ARG A 80 7.57 -2.76 7.43
N HIS A 81 8.14 -3.95 7.61
CA HIS A 81 9.32 -4.17 8.47
C HIS A 81 10.61 -3.51 7.94
N GLN A 82 10.63 -3.10 6.66
CA GLN A 82 11.78 -2.42 6.05
C GLN A 82 11.59 -0.89 6.04
N LEU A 83 10.35 -0.43 6.19
CA LEU A 83 10.00 0.99 6.11
C LEU A 83 10.62 1.77 7.26
N ARG A 84 11.24 2.89 6.90
CA ARG A 84 11.65 3.91 7.86
C ARG A 84 11.14 5.26 7.39
N LEU A 85 10.54 6.00 8.31
CA LEU A 85 10.02 7.33 8.07
C LEU A 85 10.92 8.34 8.76
N ARG A 86 11.38 9.35 8.02
CA ARG A 86 12.10 10.50 8.57
C ARG A 86 11.36 11.77 8.20
N ARG A 87 10.74 12.40 9.20
CA ARG A 87 10.07 13.69 9.01
C ARG A 87 11.12 14.76 8.71
N GLY A 88 10.87 15.53 7.66
CA GLY A 88 11.73 16.60 7.19
C GLY A 88 11.09 17.97 7.39
N ALA A 89 11.27 18.84 6.41
CA ALA A 89 10.75 20.20 6.41
C ALA A 89 9.22 20.22 6.15
N PRO A 90 8.55 21.35 6.45
CA PRO A 90 7.19 21.60 6.00
C PRO A 90 7.03 21.37 4.50
N GLY A 91 5.88 20.82 4.11
CA GLY A 91 5.51 20.53 2.73
C GLY A 91 5.14 21.78 1.95
N ARG A 92 4.73 21.59 0.70
CA ARG A 92 4.40 22.72 -0.19
C ARG A 92 3.05 23.35 0.12
N GLN A 93 2.12 22.57 0.65
CA GLN A 93 0.77 23.00 0.99
C GLN A 93 0.66 23.25 2.49
N ASP A 94 -0.24 24.15 2.89
CA ASP A 94 -0.50 24.34 4.31
C ASP A 94 -1.00 23.04 4.94
N GLY A 95 -0.50 22.69 6.13
CA GLY A 95 -0.77 21.41 6.78
C GLY A 95 -0.07 20.18 6.18
N SER A 96 0.80 20.33 5.17
CA SER A 96 1.60 19.23 4.61
C SER A 96 3.04 19.19 5.16
N VAL A 97 3.67 18.01 5.11
CA VAL A 97 5.04 17.76 5.56
C VAL A 97 5.75 16.87 4.55
N VAL A 98 7.03 17.18 4.30
CA VAL A 98 7.89 16.30 3.51
C VAL A 98 8.47 15.22 4.41
N VAL A 99 8.20 13.96 4.10
CA VAL A 99 8.77 12.81 4.78
C VAL A 99 9.63 12.00 3.83
N ARG A 100 10.82 11.62 4.30
CA ARG A 100 11.66 10.67 3.59
C ARG A 100 11.24 9.25 3.98
N VAL A 101 10.98 8.43 2.96
CA VAL A 101 10.64 7.03 3.10
C VAL A 101 11.78 6.18 2.56
N ASP A 102 12.38 5.40 3.45
CA ASP A 102 13.43 4.44 3.14
C ASP A 102 12.90 2.99 3.27
N GLY A 103 13.64 2.01 2.74
CA GLY A 103 13.30 0.58 2.86
C GLY A 103 12.67 -0.07 1.62
N GLY A 104 12.43 0.72 0.56
CA GLY A 104 12.01 0.21 -0.75
C GLY A 104 13.15 0.09 -1.75
N PRO A 105 12.82 -0.04 -3.05
CA PRO A 105 13.80 -0.10 -4.15
C PRO A 105 14.75 1.10 -4.20
N SER A 106 14.24 2.28 -3.82
CA SER A 106 14.98 3.53 -3.75
C SER A 106 14.36 4.44 -2.68
N PRO A 107 15.15 5.28 -2.00
CA PRO A 107 14.61 6.28 -1.08
C PRO A 107 13.81 7.33 -1.84
N ILE A 108 12.69 7.75 -1.27
CA ILE A 108 11.79 8.75 -1.87
C ILE A 108 11.39 9.79 -0.83
N ASP A 109 11.17 11.02 -1.28
CA ASP A 109 10.54 12.06 -0.48
C ASP A 109 9.04 12.10 -0.84
N LEU A 110 8.18 12.08 0.16
CA LEU A 110 6.73 12.22 0.05
C LEU A 110 6.28 13.53 0.68
N ASP A 111 5.61 14.37 -0.08
CA ASP A 111 4.86 15.51 0.44
C ASP A 111 3.42 15.05 0.74
N ILE A 112 3.09 14.96 2.04
CA ILE A 112 1.84 14.38 2.55
C ILE A 112 1.18 15.28 3.59
N HIS A 113 -0.14 15.15 3.79
CA HIS A 113 -0.82 15.85 4.87
C HIS A 113 -0.30 15.39 6.24
N THR A 114 -0.27 16.28 7.22
CA THR A 114 0.28 16.00 8.56
C THR A 114 -0.51 14.91 9.30
N ASP A 115 -1.83 14.88 9.10
CA ASP A 115 -2.69 13.84 9.66
C ASP A 115 -2.39 12.46 9.07
N ASP A 116 -2.24 12.38 7.74
CA ASP A 116 -1.87 11.15 7.03
C ASP A 116 -0.46 10.69 7.42
N CYS A 117 0.48 11.62 7.61
CA CYS A 117 1.82 11.36 8.12
C CYS A 117 1.78 10.74 9.52
N SER A 118 0.91 11.23 10.38
CA SER A 118 0.75 10.71 11.74
C SER A 118 0.13 9.31 11.72
N GLY A 119 -0.87 9.08 10.87
CA GLY A 119 -1.44 7.75 10.64
C GLY A 119 -0.40 6.75 10.11
N LEU A 120 0.38 7.15 9.10
CA LEU A 120 1.44 6.31 8.53
C LEU A 120 2.55 6.01 9.54
N SER A 121 2.99 7.00 10.34
CA SER A 121 3.99 6.79 11.39
C SER A 121 3.48 5.83 12.45
N ALA A 122 2.26 6.05 12.95
CA ALA A 122 1.63 5.17 13.93
C ALA A 122 1.48 3.74 13.39
N TRP A 123 1.12 3.59 12.12
CA TRP A 123 1.11 2.28 11.47
C TRP A 123 2.51 1.67 11.36
N ILE A 124 3.58 2.40 11.01
CA ILE A 124 4.93 1.82 11.02
C ILE A 124 5.34 1.37 12.43
N GLU A 125 5.10 2.22 13.43
CA GLU A 125 5.49 2.03 14.82
C GLU A 125 4.72 0.90 15.53
N ALA A 126 3.44 0.71 15.19
CA ALA A 126 2.62 -0.36 15.76
C ALA A 126 3.17 -1.76 15.46
N GLY A 127 4.07 -1.90 14.47
CA GLY A 127 4.66 -3.18 14.08
C GLY A 127 3.65 -4.16 13.46
N PRO A 128 4.11 -5.23 12.79
CA PRO A 128 3.18 -6.27 12.32
C PRO A 128 2.34 -6.74 13.49
N ALA A 129 1.01 -6.82 13.31
CA ALA A 129 0.16 -7.47 14.30
C ALA A 129 0.60 -8.94 14.33
N VAL A 130 1.46 -9.30 15.28
CA VAL A 130 2.00 -10.65 15.41
C VAL A 130 0.90 -11.53 16.01
N GLY A 131 -0.15 -11.76 15.24
CA GLY A 131 -1.05 -12.89 15.40
C GLY A 131 -0.56 -13.99 14.48
N PHE A 132 0.02 -15.04 15.05
CA PHE A 132 0.49 -16.22 14.32
C PHE A 132 -0.62 -16.79 13.43
N GLY A 133 -0.43 -16.78 12.12
CA GLY A 133 -1.31 -17.50 11.19
C GLY A 133 -1.16 -17.03 9.75
N THR A 134 -0.63 -17.89 8.88
CA THR A 134 -0.44 -17.70 7.43
C THR A 134 0.82 -16.93 7.01
N TRP A 135 1.99 -17.52 7.31
CA TRP A 135 3.12 -17.42 6.41
C TRP A 135 2.66 -17.81 4.99
N ARG A 136 2.51 -16.81 4.12
CA ARG A 136 2.29 -17.03 2.69
C ARG A 136 3.66 -16.92 2.02
N GLU A 137 4.08 -18.02 1.40
CA GLU A 137 5.37 -18.19 0.74
C GLU A 137 5.80 -16.98 -0.08
N MET A 138 7.03 -16.52 0.15
CA MET A 138 7.73 -15.70 -0.82
C MET A 138 7.86 -16.53 -2.11
N PRO A 139 7.37 -16.06 -3.27
CA PRO A 139 7.66 -16.75 -4.52
C PRO A 139 9.17 -16.71 -4.70
N SER A 140 9.79 -17.89 -4.69
CA SER A 140 11.21 -18.09 -4.90
C SER A 140 11.61 -17.39 -6.21
N ARG A 141 12.28 -16.23 -6.11
CA ARG A 141 13.00 -15.64 -7.23
C ARG A 141 14.08 -16.65 -7.62
N ARG A 142 13.84 -17.38 -8.71
CA ARG A 142 14.87 -18.19 -9.36
C ARG A 142 16.03 -17.26 -9.74
N HIS A 143 17.07 -17.23 -8.92
CA HIS A 143 18.38 -16.79 -9.34
C HIS A 143 18.84 -17.76 -10.44
N ARG A 144 18.70 -17.34 -11.70
CA ARG A 144 19.40 -17.97 -12.81
C ARG A 144 20.89 -17.62 -12.67
N ALA A 145 21.58 -18.42 -11.87
CA ALA A 145 23.03 -18.41 -11.82
C ALA A 145 23.60 -19.22 -12.99
N SER A 146 24.72 -18.70 -13.50
CA SER A 146 25.74 -19.35 -14.33
C SER A 146 25.49 -19.49 -15.83
N ARG A 147 26.28 -18.76 -16.63
CA ARG A 147 27.55 -19.27 -17.21
C ARG A 147 28.14 -18.18 -18.12
N GLY A 148 29.45 -17.92 -18.00
CA GLY A 148 30.11 -17.05 -18.97
C GLY A 148 31.51 -16.56 -18.59
N HIS A 149 32.48 -17.47 -18.61
CA HIS A 149 33.86 -17.22 -19.02
C HIS A 149 34.74 -16.27 -18.19
N ARG A 150 35.45 -16.87 -17.22
CA ARG A 150 36.68 -16.34 -16.63
C ARG A 150 37.82 -16.49 -17.65
N ALA A 151 38.13 -15.43 -18.39
CA ALA A 151 39.33 -15.39 -19.23
C ALA A 151 40.57 -15.26 -18.35
N SER A 152 41.50 -16.18 -18.55
CA SER A 152 42.77 -16.36 -17.86
C SER A 152 43.71 -15.17 -18.02
N ARG A 153 44.22 -14.69 -16.88
CA ARG A 153 45.51 -13.99 -16.80
C ARG A 153 46.61 -14.90 -17.39
N ARG A 154 47.34 -14.41 -18.37
CA ARG A 154 48.76 -14.72 -18.57
C ARG A 154 49.51 -13.40 -18.77
N ARG A 155 50.40 -13.09 -17.82
CA ARG A 155 51.50 -12.13 -17.93
C ARG A 155 52.80 -12.94 -17.78
N ALA A 156 53.78 -12.58 -18.62
CA ALA A 156 55.24 -12.82 -18.53
C ALA A 156 55.69 -14.30 -18.42
N HIS A 157 56.68 -14.77 -19.17
CA HIS A 157 57.94 -14.15 -19.61
C HIS A 157 58.27 -14.51 -21.06
#